data_AF-A0A2R6M6V5-F1
#
_entry.id   AF-A0A2R6M6V5-F1
#
_cell.length_a   1.000
_cell.length_b   1.000
_cell.length_c   1.000
_cell.angle_alpha   90.00
_cell.angle_beta   90.00
_cell.angle_gamma   90.00
#
_symmetry.space_group_name_H-M   'P 1'
#
loop_
_entity.id
_entity.type
_entity.pdbx_description
1 polymer ?
#
loop_
_entity_poly.entity_id
_entity_poly.type
_entity_poly.pdbx_seq_one_letter_code
_entity_poly.pdbx_strand_id
1 'polypeptide(L)'
;MSDYSTQVQSLVLAVLLATAGIAPASFGADATPPGDGEATFHLAQGGECYEVAAYGDGNTSVADFYDYRSPDTEPSAYSYSSHGTDHLQDNQVSNLLVYHGSEGYSLVMLHDERGDAPYGSTVTFEISGLPADREWAVEDDAYEGRDDEFYHEATSSTIHWKWARNRTDGAAVRGLGGDDYEAV
;
A
#
# COMPACT_ATOMS: atom_id res chain seq x y z
N MET A 1 -5.62 43.15 1.93
CA MET A 1 -6.65 42.13 2.21
C MET A 1 -6.82 41.35 0.92
N SER A 2 -6.19 40.18 0.85
CA SER A 2 -6.47 39.17 -0.16
C SER A 2 -6.71 37.89 0.61
N ASP A 3 -7.95 37.44 0.59
CA ASP A 3 -8.41 36.23 1.26
C ASP A 3 -7.68 35.01 0.69
N TYR A 4 -6.92 34.32 1.56
CA TYR A 4 -6.45 32.98 1.28
C TYR A 4 -7.62 32.03 1.49
N SER A 5 -8.30 31.72 0.39
CA SER A 5 -9.27 30.63 0.33
C SER A 5 -8.54 29.31 0.58
N THR A 6 -8.69 28.75 1.77
CA THR A 6 -8.25 27.40 2.13
C THR A 6 -8.91 26.41 1.16
N GLN A 7 -8.16 25.92 0.16
CA GLN A 7 -8.62 24.80 -0.65
C GLN A 7 -8.49 23.56 0.23
N VAL A 8 -9.62 23.12 0.78
CA VAL A 8 -9.74 21.82 1.42
C VAL A 8 -9.63 20.78 0.29
N GLN A 9 -8.41 20.28 0.05
CA GLN A 9 -8.20 19.15 -0.87
C GLN A 9 -8.97 17.96 -0.30
N SER A 10 -9.98 17.54 -1.04
CA SER A 10 -10.86 16.44 -0.66
C SER A 10 -10.11 15.14 -0.97
N LEU A 11 -9.76 14.38 0.07
CA LEU A 11 -9.26 13.01 -0.06
C LEU A 11 -10.42 12.12 -0.54
N VAL A 12 -10.44 11.74 -1.81
CA VAL A 12 -11.41 10.75 -2.31
C VAL A 12 -10.71 9.40 -2.34
N LEU A 13 -10.99 8.58 -1.32
CA LEU A 13 -10.59 7.18 -1.30
C LEU A 13 -11.58 6.38 -2.15
N ALA A 14 -11.15 5.89 -3.32
CA ALA A 14 -11.97 5.05 -4.17
C ALA A 14 -11.95 3.61 -3.64
N VAL A 15 -12.91 3.26 -2.80
CA VAL A 15 -13.10 1.87 -2.33
C VAL A 15 -13.95 1.11 -3.36
N LEU A 16 -13.35 0.13 -4.03
CA LEU A 16 -14.07 -0.84 -4.85
C LEU A 16 -14.80 -1.84 -3.93
N LEU A 17 -16.02 -1.52 -3.51
CA LEU A 17 -16.88 -2.44 -2.76
C LEU A 17 -17.48 -3.51 -3.68
N ALA A 18 -16.92 -4.71 -3.65
CA ALA A 18 -17.62 -5.91 -4.08
C ALA A 18 -18.59 -6.32 -2.96
N THR A 19 -19.90 -6.19 -3.19
CA THR A 19 -20.92 -6.55 -2.20
C THR A 19 -21.01 -8.07 -2.04
N ALA A 20 -20.41 -8.61 -0.98
CA ALA A 20 -20.72 -9.94 -0.45
C ALA A 20 -21.55 -9.80 0.84
N GLY A 21 -22.57 -10.65 1.00
CA GLY A 21 -23.68 -10.48 1.94
C GLY A 21 -23.30 -10.49 3.42
N ILE A 22 -24.00 -9.66 4.19
CA ILE A 22 -23.86 -9.51 5.65
C ILE A 22 -24.50 -10.72 6.35
N ALA A 23 -23.73 -11.45 7.16
CA ALA A 23 -24.23 -12.37 8.17
C ALA A 23 -23.79 -11.90 9.58
N PRO A 24 -24.65 -11.99 10.61
CA PRO A 24 -24.27 -11.59 11.97
C PRO A 24 -23.29 -12.60 12.59
N ALA A 25 -22.11 -12.16 13.02
CA ALA A 25 -21.15 -12.98 13.76
C ALA A 25 -21.57 -13.13 15.24
N SER A 26 -21.56 -14.37 15.72
CA SER A 26 -21.73 -14.71 17.14
C SER A 26 -20.35 -14.86 17.79
N PHE A 27 -20.12 -14.24 18.94
CA PHE A 27 -18.86 -14.38 19.67
C PHE A 27 -18.77 -15.74 20.37
N GLY A 28 -17.89 -16.60 19.85
CA GLY A 28 -17.39 -17.78 20.53
C GLY A 28 -16.01 -18.09 19.97
N ALA A 29 -14.96 -17.98 20.77
CA ALA A 29 -13.60 -18.33 20.37
C ALA A 29 -13.17 -19.61 21.11
N ASP A 30 -13.47 -20.76 20.51
CA ASP A 30 -12.59 -21.93 20.58
C ASP A 30 -11.41 -21.65 19.64
N ALA A 31 -10.19 -21.68 20.17
CA ALA A 31 -8.97 -21.53 19.37
C ALA A 31 -8.80 -22.75 18.46
N THR A 32 -9.30 -22.62 17.23
CA THR A 32 -9.05 -23.55 16.14
C THR A 32 -7.66 -23.22 15.56
N PRO A 33 -6.75 -24.20 15.36
CA PRO A 33 -5.49 -23.93 14.66
C PRO A 33 -5.79 -23.39 13.26
N PRO A 34 -4.94 -22.51 12.69
CA PRO A 34 -5.15 -22.00 11.33
C PRO A 34 -5.17 -23.21 10.37
N GLY A 35 -6.35 -23.52 9.86
CA GLY A 35 -6.49 -24.42 8.71
C GLY A 35 -6.04 -23.69 7.45
N ASP A 36 -5.90 -24.44 6.35
CA ASP A 36 -5.56 -23.98 4.99
C ASP A 36 -6.63 -23.04 4.37
N GLY A 37 -7.13 -22.06 5.12
CA GLY A 37 -8.05 -21.01 4.67
C GLY A 37 -7.29 -19.72 4.39
N GLU A 38 -7.72 -18.98 3.36
CA GLU A 38 -7.21 -17.63 3.10
C GLU A 38 -7.41 -16.73 4.32
N ALA A 39 -6.42 -15.87 4.61
CA ALA A 39 -6.50 -14.93 5.72
C ALA A 39 -7.57 -13.86 5.43
N THR A 40 -8.33 -13.49 6.46
CA THR A 40 -9.33 -12.42 6.37
C THR A 40 -8.74 -11.11 6.86
N PHE A 41 -8.86 -10.05 6.07
CA PHE A 41 -8.37 -8.72 6.43
C PHE A 41 -9.54 -7.77 6.70
N HIS A 42 -9.31 -6.82 7.59
CA HIS A 42 -10.28 -5.81 7.95
C HIS A 42 -9.67 -4.42 7.84
N LEU A 43 -10.42 -3.48 7.28
CA LEU A 43 -10.10 -2.05 7.26
C LEU A 43 -11.02 -1.34 8.25
N ALA A 44 -10.44 -0.74 9.28
CA ALA A 44 -11.15 0.14 10.20
C ALA A 44 -10.93 1.60 9.82
N GLN A 45 -12.00 2.34 9.51
CA GLN A 45 -11.90 3.77 9.19
C GLN A 45 -13.12 4.52 9.72
N GLY A 46 -12.88 5.62 10.45
CA GLY A 46 -13.97 6.45 10.98
C GLY A 46 -14.89 5.73 11.98
N GLY A 47 -14.42 4.65 12.61
CA GLY A 47 -15.20 3.81 13.52
C GLY A 47 -15.98 2.68 12.85
N GLU A 48 -15.98 2.62 11.52
CA GLU A 48 -16.56 1.53 10.73
C GLU A 48 -15.48 0.46 10.45
N CYS A 49 -15.89 -0.80 10.32
CA CYS A 49 -15.01 -1.93 10.01
C CYS A 49 -15.52 -2.64 8.76
N TYR A 50 -14.66 -2.80 7.76
CA TYR A 50 -14.96 -3.43 6.49
C TYR A 50 -14.06 -4.64 6.29
N GLU A 51 -14.64 -5.79 5.97
CA GLU A 51 -13.86 -6.93 5.47
C GLU A 51 -13.33 -6.58 4.07
N VAL A 52 -12.04 -6.82 3.84
CA VAL A 52 -11.37 -6.58 2.56
C VAL A 52 -10.70 -7.87 2.09
N ALA A 53 -10.88 -8.17 0.80
CA ALA A 53 -10.18 -9.28 0.17
C ALA A 53 -8.74 -8.87 -0.17
N ALA A 54 -7.80 -9.80 -0.01
CA ALA A 54 -6.46 -9.61 -0.54
C ALA A 54 -6.50 -9.63 -2.08
N TYR A 55 -5.68 -8.80 -2.70
CA TYR A 55 -5.43 -8.82 -4.14
C TYR A 55 -4.39 -9.89 -4.48
N GLY A 56 -4.46 -10.50 -5.65
CA GLY A 56 -3.52 -11.55 -6.07
C GLY A 56 -4.01 -12.96 -5.74
N ASP A 57 -3.28 -13.95 -6.25
CA ASP A 57 -3.65 -15.37 -6.24
C ASP A 57 -2.58 -16.24 -5.56
N GLY A 58 -1.60 -15.62 -4.90
CA GLY A 58 -0.50 -16.32 -4.26
C GLY A 58 0.59 -16.84 -5.21
N ASN A 59 0.57 -16.50 -6.51
CA ASN A 59 1.54 -17.04 -7.47
C ASN A 59 2.66 -16.07 -7.87
N THR A 60 2.43 -14.76 -7.77
CA THR A 60 3.38 -13.72 -8.18
C THR A 60 3.96 -13.04 -6.94
N SER A 61 5.25 -12.71 -6.92
CA SER A 61 5.84 -11.99 -5.79
C SER A 61 5.29 -10.55 -5.73
N VAL A 62 5.28 -9.94 -4.55
CA VAL A 62 4.81 -8.55 -4.44
C VAL A 62 5.72 -7.58 -5.21
N ALA A 63 7.02 -7.87 -5.28
CA ALA A 63 7.98 -7.07 -6.04
C ALA A 63 7.70 -7.15 -7.55
N ASP A 64 7.39 -8.35 -8.08
CA ASP A 64 7.04 -8.53 -9.49
C ASP A 64 5.66 -7.95 -9.82
N PHE A 65 4.70 -8.02 -8.90
CA PHE A 65 3.40 -7.37 -9.04
C PHE A 65 3.53 -5.84 -9.07
N TYR A 66 4.38 -5.28 -8.20
CA TYR A 66 4.63 -3.85 -8.15
C TYR A 66 5.43 -3.39 -9.37
N ASP A 67 6.42 -4.18 -9.82
CA ASP A 67 7.25 -3.92 -11.00
C ASP A 67 7.77 -2.48 -10.98
N TYR A 68 8.52 -2.16 -9.92
CA TYR A 68 9.15 -0.86 -9.79
C TYR A 68 10.26 -0.71 -10.82
N ARG A 69 10.22 0.39 -11.59
CA ARG A 69 11.24 0.65 -12.61
C ARG A 69 11.83 2.04 -12.51
N SER A 70 13.16 2.08 -12.54
CA SER A 70 14.00 3.27 -12.63
C SER A 70 15.03 3.09 -13.77
N PRO A 71 15.89 4.07 -14.07
CA PRO A 71 16.99 3.87 -15.02
C PRO A 71 18.00 2.79 -14.58
N ASP A 72 18.01 2.43 -13.30
CA ASP A 72 18.94 1.47 -12.70
C ASP A 72 18.34 0.06 -12.52
N THR A 73 17.06 -0.13 -12.88
CA THR A 73 16.39 -1.45 -12.87
C THR A 73 16.45 -2.14 -14.22
N GLU A 74 16.15 -3.44 -14.25
CA GLU A 74 15.89 -4.19 -15.48
C GLU A 74 14.53 -4.89 -15.35
N PRO A 75 13.53 -4.58 -16.19
CA PRO A 75 13.56 -3.54 -17.24
C PRO A 75 13.69 -2.11 -16.70
N SER A 76 14.37 -1.25 -17.46
CA SER A 76 14.60 0.15 -17.09
C SER A 76 13.45 1.07 -17.54
N ALA A 77 13.18 2.10 -16.75
CA ALA A 77 12.27 3.20 -17.11
C ALA A 77 12.66 4.51 -16.42
N TYR A 78 12.50 5.65 -17.12
CA TYR A 78 12.76 6.97 -16.53
C TYR A 78 11.58 7.53 -15.72
N SER A 79 10.54 6.71 -15.51
CA SER A 79 9.37 7.11 -14.75
C SER A 79 9.63 7.06 -13.25
N TYR A 80 10.51 6.18 -12.74
CA TYR A 80 10.66 5.97 -11.29
C TYR A 80 9.29 5.67 -10.67
N SER A 81 8.72 4.53 -11.06
CA SER A 81 7.32 4.25 -10.77
C SER A 81 7.03 2.77 -10.81
N SER A 82 5.87 2.39 -10.29
CA SER A 82 5.26 1.08 -10.52
C SER A 82 4.75 0.95 -11.96
N HIS A 83 5.12 -0.14 -12.63
CA HIS A 83 4.61 -0.49 -13.97
C HIS A 83 3.59 -1.62 -13.94
N GLY A 84 3.54 -2.40 -12.87
CA GLY A 84 2.61 -3.52 -12.71
C GLY A 84 1.24 -3.11 -12.17
N THR A 85 1.11 -1.89 -11.67
CA THR A 85 -0.09 -1.42 -10.97
C THR A 85 -0.89 -0.36 -11.73
N ASP A 86 -0.66 -0.13 -13.02
CA ASP A 86 -1.34 0.95 -13.81
C ASP A 86 -2.86 0.99 -13.64
N HIS A 87 -3.49 -0.18 -13.48
CA HIS A 87 -4.94 -0.32 -13.30
C HIS A 87 -5.46 0.08 -11.90
N LEU A 88 -4.56 0.39 -10.97
CA LEU A 88 -4.82 0.81 -9.59
C LEU A 88 -4.33 2.24 -9.33
N GLN A 89 -3.79 2.89 -10.36
CA GLN A 89 -3.23 4.24 -10.27
C GLN A 89 -4.31 5.25 -10.59
N ASP A 90 -4.37 6.33 -9.81
CA ASP A 90 -5.29 7.44 -10.01
C ASP A 90 -4.59 8.74 -9.64
N ASN A 91 -4.74 9.76 -10.49
CA ASN A 91 -4.06 11.03 -10.30
C ASN A 91 -4.36 11.66 -8.92
N GLN A 92 -3.32 11.90 -8.11
CA GLN A 92 -3.36 12.44 -6.75
C GLN A 92 -4.15 11.59 -5.72
N VAL A 93 -4.21 10.28 -5.91
CA VAL A 93 -4.86 9.33 -4.99
C VAL A 93 -3.84 8.39 -4.36
N SER A 94 -4.03 8.09 -3.07
CA SER A 94 -3.32 7.01 -2.39
C SER A 94 -4.18 5.74 -2.36
N ASN A 95 -3.64 4.64 -2.86
CA ASN A 95 -4.21 3.30 -2.76
C ASN A 95 -3.41 2.47 -1.76
N LEU A 96 -4.13 1.79 -0.86
CA LEU A 96 -3.57 0.85 0.11
C LEU A 96 -4.28 -0.48 -0.06
N LEU A 97 -3.52 -1.56 -0.25
CA LEU A 97 -4.08 -2.89 -0.45
C LEU A 97 -3.24 -3.96 0.21
N VAL A 98 -3.91 -5.05 0.61
CA VAL A 98 -3.26 -6.29 1.01
C VAL A 98 -3.06 -7.13 -0.24
N TYR A 99 -1.84 -7.59 -0.48
CA TYR A 99 -1.49 -8.44 -1.61
C TYR A 99 -1.13 -9.85 -1.15
N HIS A 100 -1.77 -10.86 -1.70
CA HIS A 100 -1.43 -12.28 -1.55
C HIS A 100 -0.49 -12.68 -2.68
N GLY A 101 0.81 -12.73 -2.36
CA GLY A 101 1.85 -13.14 -3.29
C GLY A 101 2.44 -14.52 -2.98
N SER A 102 3.39 -14.95 -3.81
CA SER A 102 4.12 -16.21 -3.63
C SER A 102 4.95 -16.30 -2.34
N GLU A 103 5.12 -15.18 -1.65
CA GLU A 103 5.90 -15.03 -0.42
C GLU A 103 4.99 -14.69 0.79
N GLY A 104 3.68 -14.95 0.67
CA GLY A 104 2.68 -14.62 1.67
C GLY A 104 2.02 -13.26 1.46
N TYR A 105 1.48 -12.68 2.53
CA TYR A 105 0.75 -11.43 2.46
C TYR A 105 1.67 -10.21 2.61
N SER A 106 1.37 -9.15 1.87
CA SER A 106 2.12 -7.89 1.84
C SER A 106 1.18 -6.70 1.92
N LEU A 107 1.63 -5.60 2.53
CA LEU A 107 0.98 -4.29 2.42
C LEU A 107 1.59 -3.55 1.24
N VAL A 108 0.76 -3.13 0.29
CA VAL A 108 1.19 -2.33 -0.86
C VAL A 108 0.59 -0.93 -0.73
N MET A 109 1.47 0.07 -0.83
CA MET A 109 1.16 1.49 -0.86
C MET A 109 1.50 2.02 -2.24
N LEU A 110 0.57 2.77 -2.82
CA LEU A 110 0.71 3.37 -4.14
C LEU A 110 0.13 4.78 -4.09
N HIS A 111 0.85 5.75 -4.62
CA HIS A 111 0.40 7.13 -4.71
C HIS A 111 0.55 7.68 -6.13
N ASP A 112 -0.47 8.40 -6.57
CA ASP A 112 -0.56 9.05 -7.89
C ASP A 112 -0.55 8.06 -9.08
N GLU A 113 -0.36 8.59 -10.29
CA GLU A 113 -0.43 7.88 -11.55
C GLU A 113 0.76 8.17 -12.47
N ARG A 114 1.27 7.11 -13.09
CA ARG A 114 2.27 7.21 -14.14
C ARG A 114 1.60 7.51 -15.48
N GLY A 115 2.10 8.54 -16.19
CA GLY A 115 1.66 8.84 -17.56
C GLY A 115 1.17 10.26 -17.72
N ASP A 116 -0.13 10.51 -17.54
CA ASP A 116 -0.77 11.81 -17.79
C ASP A 116 -1.19 12.53 -16.48
N ALA A 117 -0.39 12.40 -15.40
CA ALA A 117 -0.62 13.05 -14.11
C ALA A 117 0.16 14.39 -14.00
N PRO A 118 -0.49 15.55 -14.07
CA PRO A 118 0.19 16.84 -14.28
C PRO A 118 0.86 17.43 -13.03
N TYR A 119 0.64 16.83 -11.85
CA TYR A 119 1.03 17.40 -10.56
C TYR A 119 2.15 16.60 -9.89
N GLY A 120 2.84 17.23 -8.94
CA GLY A 120 3.82 16.62 -8.05
C GLY A 120 3.69 17.26 -6.68
N SER A 121 4.00 16.53 -5.62
CA SER A 121 3.92 17.03 -4.24
C SER A 121 4.70 16.11 -3.31
N THR A 122 4.34 16.12 -2.03
CA THR A 122 4.87 15.22 -1.00
C THR A 122 3.71 14.56 -0.27
N VAL A 123 3.85 13.27 0.03
CA VAL A 123 2.91 12.51 0.84
C VAL A 123 3.68 11.83 1.97
N THR A 124 3.06 11.75 3.14
CA THR A 124 3.65 11.09 4.31
C THR A 124 2.78 9.94 4.72
N PHE A 125 3.39 8.77 4.90
CA PHE A 125 2.76 7.60 5.48
C PHE A 125 3.42 7.28 6.81
N GLU A 126 2.61 7.22 7.87
CA GLU A 126 3.01 6.75 9.19
C GLU A 126 2.30 5.41 9.41
N ILE A 127 3.10 4.37 9.62
CA ILE A 127 2.61 2.99 9.70
C ILE A 127 3.10 2.39 11.00
N SER A 128 2.21 1.73 11.73
CA SER A 128 2.50 1.04 12.97
C SER A 128 1.91 -0.36 12.97
N GLY A 129 2.38 -1.20 13.90
CA GLY A 129 1.91 -2.58 14.02
C GLY A 129 2.49 -3.50 12.95
N LEU A 130 3.50 -3.05 12.20
CA LEU A 130 4.18 -3.92 11.24
C LEU A 130 4.96 -5.02 11.96
N PRO A 131 5.03 -6.24 11.39
CA PRO A 131 5.84 -7.32 11.96
C PRO A 131 7.31 -6.91 12.12
N ALA A 132 7.94 -7.38 13.19
CA ALA A 132 9.34 -7.02 13.49
C ALA A 132 10.35 -7.64 12.52
N ASP A 133 9.99 -8.76 11.91
CA ASP A 133 10.75 -9.52 10.91
C ASP A 133 10.29 -9.25 9.47
N ARG A 134 9.48 -8.19 9.26
CA ARG A 134 9.05 -7.75 7.92
C ARG A 134 10.24 -7.44 7.01
N GLU A 135 9.98 -7.49 5.71
CA GLU A 135 10.93 -7.07 4.68
C GLU A 135 10.28 -6.06 3.74
N TRP A 136 10.98 -4.97 3.45
CA TRP A 136 10.57 -4.04 2.41
C TRP A 136 10.99 -4.60 1.04
N ALA A 137 10.02 -5.17 0.33
CA ALA A 137 10.20 -5.75 -0.99
C ALA A 137 10.41 -4.67 -2.06
N VAL A 138 9.78 -3.52 -1.85
CA VAL A 138 9.93 -2.31 -2.68
C VAL A 138 9.99 -1.11 -1.76
N GLU A 139 11.06 -0.34 -1.89
CA GLU A 139 11.13 1.06 -1.47
C GLU A 139 11.34 1.86 -2.75
N ASP A 140 10.33 2.61 -3.17
CA ASP A 140 10.48 3.51 -4.32
C ASP A 140 11.62 4.49 -4.04
N ASP A 141 12.40 4.77 -5.08
CA ASP A 141 13.55 5.64 -5.06
C ASP A 141 14.69 5.22 -4.12
N ALA A 142 14.95 3.91 -3.97
CA ALA A 142 16.05 3.40 -3.14
C ALA A 142 17.51 3.75 -3.60
N TYR A 143 17.72 4.69 -4.53
CA TYR A 143 19.01 5.05 -5.14
C TYR A 143 19.74 6.23 -4.45
N GLU A 144 21.02 6.44 -4.81
CA GLU A 144 21.81 7.56 -4.30
C GLU A 144 21.30 8.92 -4.79
N GLY A 145 21.08 9.86 -3.87
CA GLY A 145 20.57 11.20 -4.20
C GLY A 145 19.05 11.29 -4.36
N ARG A 146 18.33 10.26 -3.88
CA ARG A 146 16.87 10.31 -3.68
C ARG A 146 16.45 11.47 -2.79
N ASP A 147 15.28 12.01 -3.07
CA ASP A 147 14.66 13.04 -2.23
C ASP A 147 13.73 12.44 -1.17
N ASP A 148 13.42 11.14 -1.27
CA ASP A 148 12.56 10.36 -0.38
C ASP A 148 13.28 9.93 0.90
N GLU A 149 12.52 9.92 1.99
CA GLU A 149 13.04 9.61 3.32
C GLU A 149 12.26 8.44 3.91
N PHE A 150 13.00 7.38 4.24
CA PHE A 150 12.48 6.17 4.88
C PHE A 150 13.08 6.04 6.28
N TYR A 151 12.21 6.03 7.28
CA TYR A 151 12.56 5.82 8.67
C TYR A 151 11.88 4.54 9.17
N HIS A 152 12.67 3.51 9.44
CA HIS A 152 12.16 2.24 9.94
C HIS A 152 12.56 2.03 11.40
N GLU A 153 11.56 1.70 12.21
CA GLU A 153 11.71 1.20 13.56
C GLU A 153 11.33 -0.28 13.62
N ALA A 154 11.41 -0.89 14.80
CA ALA A 154 11.13 -2.31 14.98
C ALA A 154 9.76 -2.73 14.42
N THR A 155 8.69 -1.98 14.70
CA THR A 155 7.31 -2.33 14.27
C THR A 155 6.55 -1.16 13.65
N SER A 156 7.26 -0.08 13.32
CA SER A 156 6.68 1.10 12.67
C SER A 156 7.60 1.66 11.60
N SER A 157 7.04 2.47 10.72
CA SER A 157 7.80 3.19 9.69
C SER A 157 7.14 4.53 9.37
N THR A 158 7.97 5.51 9.08
CA THR A 158 7.55 6.82 8.57
C THR A 158 8.22 7.02 7.24
N ILE A 159 7.43 7.31 6.22
CA ILE A 159 7.90 7.45 4.84
C ILE A 159 7.43 8.78 4.30
N HIS A 160 8.36 9.53 3.72
CA HIS A 160 8.09 10.77 3.00
C HIS A 160 8.42 10.54 1.52
N TRP A 161 7.37 10.48 0.70
CA TRP A 161 7.49 10.34 -0.75
C TRP A 161 7.36 11.69 -1.45
N LYS A 162 8.20 11.94 -2.44
CA LYS A 162 8.23 13.16 -3.27
C LYS A 162 8.19 12.76 -4.73
N TRP A 163 6.99 12.77 -5.29
CA TRP A 163 6.82 12.46 -6.70
C TRP A 163 6.82 13.72 -7.56
N ALA A 164 7.33 13.55 -8.78
CA ALA A 164 7.12 14.50 -9.85
C ALA A 164 5.92 14.09 -10.71
N ARG A 165 5.48 15.00 -11.58
CA ARG A 165 4.45 14.73 -12.59
C ARG A 165 4.72 13.42 -13.34
N ASN A 166 3.64 12.73 -13.70
CA ASN A 166 3.63 11.50 -14.50
C ASN A 166 4.36 10.33 -13.84
N ARG A 167 4.42 10.29 -12.51
CA ARG A 167 5.06 9.23 -11.73
C ARG A 167 4.13 8.76 -10.63
N THR A 168 4.28 7.50 -10.26
CA THR A 168 3.81 7.03 -8.97
C THR A 168 4.92 7.17 -7.93
N ASP A 169 4.53 7.13 -6.67
CA ASP A 169 5.41 6.82 -5.55
C ASP A 169 4.79 5.70 -4.70
N GLY A 170 5.56 5.07 -3.82
CA GLY A 170 5.02 4.07 -2.92
C GLY A 170 6.01 3.04 -2.42
N ALA A 171 5.48 1.93 -1.90
CA ALA A 171 6.30 0.83 -1.40
C ALA A 171 5.47 -0.44 -1.20
N ALA A 172 6.17 -1.55 -1.04
CA ALA A 172 5.60 -2.83 -0.68
C ALA A 172 6.38 -3.45 0.47
N VAL A 173 5.68 -3.81 1.55
CA VAL A 173 6.26 -4.49 2.71
C VAL A 173 5.61 -5.86 2.86
N ARG A 174 6.44 -6.92 2.86
CA ARG A 174 6.01 -8.31 2.97
C ARG A 174 6.19 -8.85 4.38
N GLY A 175 5.52 -9.96 4.66
CA GLY A 175 5.55 -10.64 5.96
C GLY A 175 4.32 -10.41 6.82
N LEU A 176 3.22 -9.92 6.24
CA LEU A 176 1.94 -9.84 6.96
C LEU A 176 1.40 -11.25 7.24
N GLY A 177 0.77 -11.44 8.39
CA GLY A 177 0.12 -12.70 8.75
C GLY A 177 1.01 -13.72 9.48
N GLY A 178 2.16 -13.30 10.01
CA GLY A 178 2.75 -14.00 11.16
C GLY A 178 1.84 -13.91 12.39
N ASP A 179 2.04 -14.81 13.37
CA ASP A 179 1.16 -15.01 14.54
C ASP A 179 0.84 -13.74 15.37
N ASP A 180 1.55 -12.63 15.16
CA ASP A 180 1.50 -11.40 15.95
C ASP A 180 0.99 -10.13 15.19
N TYR A 181 0.42 -10.24 13.98
CA TYR A 181 0.02 -9.04 13.21
C TYR A 181 -1.43 -8.57 13.47
N GLU A 182 -1.57 -7.46 14.20
CA GLU A 182 -2.75 -6.58 14.16
C GLU A 182 -2.31 -5.15 13.82
N ALA A 183 -2.83 -4.57 12.73
CA ALA A 183 -2.72 -3.14 12.45
C ALA A 183 -3.83 -2.40 13.19
N VAL A 184 -3.44 -1.44 14.04
CA VAL A 184 -4.33 -0.54 14.79
C VAL A 184 -4.41 0.84 14.17
#